data_AF-G4ZR26-F1
#
_entry.id   AF-G4ZR26-F1
#
_cell.length_a   1.000
_cell.length_b   1.000
_cell.length_c   1.000
_cell.angle_alpha   90.00
_cell.angle_beta   90.00
_cell.angle_gamma   90.00
#
_symmetry.space_group_name_H-M   'P 1'
#
loop_
_entity.id
_entity.type
_entity.pdbx_description
1 polymer ?
#
loop_
_entity_poly.entity_id
_entity_poly.type
_entity_poly.pdbx_seq_one_letter_code
_entity_poly.pdbx_strand_id
1 'polypeptide(L)'
;MARGLRIGSKADVLKNLRSLLRVARARGSQESVGDCKFSQQILAQYRARQHENDRAKMRAYRAEAIDYLMLLQGIEEQRHLWALDAGLEQKLSGHEIVNRSARRVGLEVPEMYAEKQAEEERKKTAAAKYLADKQAKEAAGQ
;
A
#
# COMPACT_ATOMS: atom_id res chain seq x y z
N MET A 1 -39.02 26.06 -7.90
CA MET A 1 -37.88 26.30 -8.81
C MET A 1 -36.86 25.18 -8.63
N ALA A 2 -37.01 24.08 -9.38
CA ALA A 2 -36.09 22.94 -9.29
C ALA A 2 -34.71 23.40 -9.79
N ARG A 3 -33.76 23.58 -8.87
CA ARG A 3 -32.35 23.81 -9.22
C ARG A 3 -31.94 22.66 -10.14
N GLY A 4 -31.68 22.97 -11.41
CA GLY A 4 -31.16 22.00 -12.36
C GLY A 4 -29.86 21.43 -11.79
N LEU A 5 -29.92 20.22 -11.22
CA LEU A 5 -28.74 19.46 -10.84
C LEU A 5 -27.91 19.34 -12.11
N ARG A 6 -26.80 20.07 -12.16
CA ARG A 6 -25.74 19.88 -13.15
C ARG A 6 -25.43 18.40 -13.09
N ILE A 7 -25.88 17.66 -14.10
CA ILE A 7 -25.48 16.28 -14.30
C ILE A 7 -23.96 16.38 -14.39
N GLY A 8 -23.25 15.93 -13.34
CA GLY A 8 -21.81 16.12 -13.15
C GLY A 8 -21.02 15.95 -14.46
N SER A 9 -19.95 16.71 -14.59
CA SER A 9 -19.17 16.71 -15.82
C SER A 9 -18.55 15.34 -16.08
N LYS A 10 -18.20 15.05 -17.34
CA LYS A 10 -17.38 13.87 -17.67
C LYS A 10 -16.10 13.80 -16.83
N ALA A 11 -15.57 14.95 -16.41
CA ALA A 11 -14.40 15.04 -15.55
C ALA A 11 -14.65 14.45 -14.15
N ASP A 12 -15.83 14.64 -13.57
CA ASP A 12 -16.19 14.09 -12.26
C ASP A 12 -16.27 12.56 -12.29
N VAL A 13 -16.85 12.01 -13.37
CA VAL A 13 -16.91 10.57 -13.61
C VAL A 13 -15.51 9.97 -13.72
N LEU A 14 -14.62 10.62 -14.47
CA LEU A 14 -13.23 10.18 -14.62
C LEU A 14 -12.42 10.34 -13.33
N LYS A 15 -12.68 11.39 -12.54
CA LYS A 15 -12.08 11.59 -11.22
C LYS A 15 -12.43 10.43 -10.30
N ASN A 16 -13.71 10.07 -10.22
CA ASN A 16 -14.16 8.95 -9.38
C ASN A 16 -13.58 7.62 -9.85
N LEU A 17 -13.56 7.38 -11.18
CA LEU A 17 -12.93 6.18 -11.75
C LEU A 17 -11.44 6.09 -11.37
N ARG A 18 -10.69 7.17 -11.51
CA ARG A 18 -9.25 7.19 -11.14
C ARG A 18 -9.03 6.90 -9.67
N SER A 19 -9.85 7.48 -8.80
CA SER A 19 -9.77 7.22 -7.36
C SER A 19 -10.09 5.76 -7.03
N LEU A 20 -11.15 5.19 -7.61
CA LEU A 20 -11.50 3.77 -7.45
C LEU A 20 -10.36 2.84 -7.89
N LEU A 21 -9.75 3.11 -9.04
CA LEU A 21 -8.64 2.30 -9.56
C LEU A 21 -7.39 2.40 -8.67
N ARG A 22 -7.10 3.59 -8.12
CA ARG A 22 -5.97 3.78 -7.20
C ARG A 22 -6.13 2.96 -5.92
N VAL A 23 -7.31 3.04 -5.30
CA VAL A 23 -7.64 2.30 -4.08
C VAL A 23 -7.64 0.79 -4.35
N ALA A 24 -8.25 0.34 -5.45
CA ALA A 24 -8.24 -1.06 -5.83
C ALA A 24 -6.81 -1.60 -6.05
N ARG A 25 -5.91 -0.79 -6.63
CA ARG A 25 -4.50 -1.15 -6.80
C ARG A 25 -3.75 -1.22 -5.49
N ALA A 26 -3.96 -0.27 -4.57
CA ALA A 26 -3.33 -0.31 -3.24
C ALA A 26 -3.69 -1.57 -2.43
N ARG A 27 -4.81 -2.21 -2.75
CA ARG A 27 -5.26 -3.48 -2.15
C ARG A 27 -4.77 -4.72 -2.90
N GLY A 28 -4.47 -4.61 -4.18
CA GLY A 28 -3.94 -5.70 -4.98
C GLY A 28 -2.45 -5.94 -4.70
N SER A 29 -2.02 -7.20 -4.69
CA SER A 29 -0.58 -7.55 -4.65
C SER A 29 0.13 -7.34 -6.00
N GLN A 30 -0.58 -6.84 -7.00
CA GLN A 30 -0.11 -6.78 -8.38
C GLN A 30 0.29 -5.37 -8.78
N GLU A 31 1.42 -5.27 -9.48
CA GLU A 31 2.02 -4.00 -9.86
C GLU A 31 1.25 -3.29 -10.97
N SER A 32 0.53 -4.00 -11.85
CA SER A 32 -0.17 -3.40 -12.99
C SER A 32 -1.69 -3.35 -12.82
N VAL A 33 -2.32 -2.33 -13.39
CA VAL A 33 -3.80 -2.23 -13.48
C VAL A 33 -4.37 -3.32 -14.40
N GLY A 34 -3.55 -3.80 -15.34
CA GLY A 34 -3.89 -4.85 -16.28
C GLY A 34 -4.16 -6.19 -15.60
N ASP A 35 -3.38 -6.49 -14.58
CA ASP A 35 -3.41 -7.80 -13.91
C ASP A 35 -4.45 -7.83 -12.78
N CYS A 36 -4.71 -6.67 -12.15
CA CYS A 36 -5.62 -6.58 -11.02
C CYS A 36 -7.07 -6.87 -11.44
N LYS A 37 -7.57 -8.06 -11.07
CA LYS A 37 -8.94 -8.53 -11.37
C LYS A 37 -10.02 -7.51 -10.96
N PHE A 38 -9.88 -6.88 -9.79
CA PHE A 38 -10.81 -5.88 -9.30
C PHE A 38 -10.81 -4.62 -10.18
N SER A 39 -9.63 -4.13 -10.58
CA SER A 39 -9.50 -2.99 -11.48
C SER A 39 -10.13 -3.28 -12.86
N GLN A 40 -9.95 -4.49 -13.38
CA GLN A 40 -10.56 -4.90 -14.64
C GLN A 40 -12.08 -4.99 -14.57
N GLN A 41 -12.65 -5.47 -13.46
CA GLN A 41 -14.09 -5.49 -13.25
C GLN A 41 -14.67 -4.08 -13.20
N ILE A 42 -14.03 -3.15 -12.47
CA ILE A 42 -14.44 -1.74 -12.43
C ILE A 42 -14.40 -1.14 -13.84
N LEU A 43 -13.30 -1.35 -14.58
CA LEU A 43 -13.20 -0.87 -15.96
C LEU A 43 -14.26 -1.47 -16.87
N ALA A 44 -14.58 -2.76 -16.74
CA ALA A 44 -15.61 -3.42 -17.54
C ALA A 44 -16.99 -2.78 -17.30
N GLN A 45 -17.36 -2.49 -16.05
CA GLN A 45 -18.62 -1.82 -15.72
C GLN A 45 -18.69 -0.40 -16.31
N TYR A 46 -17.61 0.37 -16.22
CA TYR A 46 -17.56 1.72 -16.79
C TYR A 46 -17.60 1.71 -18.33
N ARG A 47 -16.96 0.74 -18.97
CA ARG A 47 -17.00 0.56 -20.43
C ARG A 47 -18.39 0.15 -20.89
N ALA A 48 -19.05 -0.79 -20.21
CA ALA A 48 -20.40 -1.22 -20.54
C ALA A 48 -21.42 -0.08 -20.47
N ARG A 49 -21.27 0.81 -19.48
CA ARG A 49 -22.18 1.94 -19.24
C ARG A 49 -21.80 3.22 -20.01
N GLN A 50 -20.76 3.20 -20.84
CA GLN A 50 -20.22 4.39 -21.51
C GLN A 50 -21.21 5.03 -22.50
N HIS A 51 -22.06 4.21 -23.13
CA HIS A 51 -23.01 4.64 -24.17
C HIS A 51 -24.43 4.85 -23.63
N GLU A 52 -24.60 4.87 -22.31
CA GLU A 52 -25.90 5.09 -21.67
C GLU A 52 -26.34 6.55 -21.82
N ASN A 53 -27.55 6.73 -22.37
CA ASN A 53 -28.10 8.06 -22.68
C ASN A 53 -29.24 8.47 -21.73
N ASP A 54 -29.78 7.54 -20.94
CA ASP A 54 -30.84 7.82 -19.98
C ASP A 54 -30.29 8.60 -18.77
N ARG A 55 -30.83 9.80 -18.55
CA ARG A 55 -30.42 10.70 -17.47
C ARG A 55 -30.68 10.11 -16.09
N ALA A 56 -31.75 9.33 -15.90
CA ALA A 56 -32.07 8.73 -14.61
C ALA A 56 -31.03 7.65 -14.25
N LYS A 57 -30.75 6.76 -15.21
CA LYS A 57 -29.73 5.71 -15.06
C LYS A 57 -28.33 6.27 -14.87
N MET A 58 -27.95 7.30 -15.64
CA MET A 58 -26.66 7.97 -15.46
C MET A 58 -26.48 8.54 -14.05
N ARG A 59 -27.54 9.11 -13.46
CA ARG A 59 -27.50 9.60 -12.07
C ARG A 59 -27.34 8.45 -11.08
N ALA A 60 -28.11 7.37 -11.26
CA ALA A 60 -28.03 6.18 -10.41
C ALA A 60 -26.62 5.56 -10.44
N TYR A 61 -26.04 5.35 -11.63
CA TYR A 61 -24.68 4.78 -11.76
C TYR A 61 -23.60 5.66 -11.14
N ARG A 62 -23.78 6.99 -11.16
CA ARG A 62 -22.85 7.90 -10.53
C ARG A 62 -22.96 7.90 -9.01
N ALA A 63 -24.19 7.84 -8.49
CA ALA A 63 -24.41 7.67 -7.05
C ALA A 63 -23.78 6.36 -6.58
N GLU A 64 -24.06 5.26 -7.29
CA GLU A 64 -23.48 3.94 -7.02
C GLU A 64 -21.94 3.98 -7.02
N ALA A 65 -21.30 4.65 -8.00
CA ALA A 65 -19.85 4.80 -8.04
C ALA A 65 -19.28 5.63 -6.87
N ILE A 66 -20.02 6.63 -6.39
CA ILE A 66 -19.64 7.43 -5.22
C ILE A 66 -19.75 6.58 -3.95
N ASP A 67 -20.83 5.82 -3.81
CA ASP A 67 -21.06 4.94 -2.66
C ASP A 67 -19.96 3.88 -2.56
N TYR A 68 -19.57 3.26 -3.68
CA TYR A 68 -18.44 2.34 -3.72
C TYR A 68 -17.11 3.00 -3.37
N LEU A 69 -16.90 4.24 -3.83
CA LEU A 69 -15.69 4.99 -3.49
C LEU A 69 -15.63 5.24 -1.97
N MET A 70 -16.73 5.70 -1.37
CA MET A 70 -16.82 5.94 0.06
C MET A 70 -16.59 4.66 0.86
N LEU A 71 -17.20 3.55 0.45
CA LEU A 71 -17.00 2.25 1.09
C LEU A 71 -15.52 1.84 1.06
N LEU A 72 -14.88 1.94 -0.10
CA LEU A 72 -13.49 1.55 -0.26
C LEU A 72 -12.54 2.44 0.54
N GLN A 73 -12.78 3.75 0.57
CA GLN A 73 -12.02 4.69 1.41
C GLN A 73 -12.21 4.40 2.90
N GLY A 74 -13.43 4.09 3.33
CA GLY A 74 -13.71 3.72 4.72
C GLY A 74 -12.94 2.47 5.15
N ILE A 75 -12.82 1.46 4.26
CA ILE A 75 -12.02 0.26 4.54
C ILE A 75 -10.52 0.57 4.61
N GLU A 76 -10.01 1.44 3.74
CA GLU A 76 -8.61 1.89 3.81
C GLU A 76 -8.32 2.63 5.12
N GLU A 77 -9.22 3.51 5.55
CA GLU A 77 -9.11 4.23 6.81
C GLU A 77 -9.15 3.28 8.00
N GLN A 78 -10.08 2.32 8.02
CA GLN A 78 -10.10 1.28 9.08
C GLN A 78 -8.79 0.50 9.14
N ARG A 79 -8.21 0.15 7.99
CA ARG A 79 -6.91 -0.54 7.95
C ARG A 79 -5.79 0.37 8.44
N HIS A 80 -5.85 1.66 8.14
CA HIS A 80 -4.89 2.64 8.64
C HIS A 80 -4.98 2.78 10.15
N LEU A 81 -6.18 2.96 10.70
CA LEU A 81 -6.45 3.03 12.14
C LEU A 81 -6.02 1.74 12.84
N TRP A 82 -6.36 0.57 12.30
CA TRP A 82 -5.86 -0.70 12.83
C TRP A 82 -4.34 -0.81 12.79
N ALA A 83 -3.68 -0.28 11.77
CA ALA A 83 -2.22 -0.27 11.74
C ALA A 83 -1.62 0.70 12.77
N LEU A 84 -2.31 1.79 13.09
CA LEU A 84 -1.93 2.71 14.17
C LEU A 84 -2.14 2.03 15.54
N ASP A 85 -3.32 1.45 15.76
CA ASP A 85 -3.70 0.77 17.00
C ASP A 85 -2.88 -0.50 17.26
N ALA A 86 -2.54 -1.26 16.23
CA ALA A 86 -1.65 -2.42 16.30
C ALA A 86 -0.18 -2.03 16.57
N GLY A 87 0.10 -0.74 16.77
CA GLY A 87 1.41 -0.25 17.16
C GLY A 87 2.32 -0.07 15.95
N LEU A 88 2.01 0.92 15.11
CA LEU A 88 3.00 1.51 14.20
C LEU A 88 4.23 2.08 14.96
N GLU A 89 4.17 2.13 16.29
CA GLU A 89 5.31 2.28 17.20
C GLU A 89 6.34 1.13 17.10
N GLN A 90 5.95 -0.08 16.69
CA GLN A 90 6.86 -1.23 16.50
C GLN A 90 7.64 -1.21 15.18
N LYS A 91 7.44 -0.21 14.30
CA LYS A 91 8.30 -0.06 13.11
C LYS A 91 9.68 0.51 13.44
N LEU A 92 9.83 1.11 14.62
CA LEU A 92 11.12 1.55 15.09
C LEU A 92 11.76 0.40 15.85
N SER A 93 12.95 -0.02 15.43
CA SER A 93 13.75 -0.96 16.24
C SER A 93 14.00 -0.33 17.62
N GLY A 94 14.21 -1.13 18.66
CA GLY A 94 14.48 -0.60 20.02
C GLY A 94 15.58 0.48 20.04
N HIS A 95 16.57 0.38 19.13
CA HIS A 95 17.60 1.39 18.94
C HIS A 95 17.10 2.69 18.33
N GLU A 96 16.18 2.63 17.37
CA GLU A 96 15.61 3.83 16.73
C GLU A 96 14.71 4.60 17.68
N ILE A 97 14.00 3.91 18.58
CA ILE A 97 13.23 4.52 19.66
C ILE A 97 14.18 5.27 20.61
N VAL A 98 15.27 4.64 21.05
CA VAL A 98 16.27 5.24 21.94
C VAL A 98 16.96 6.44 21.26
N ASN A 99 17.38 6.31 20.00
CA ASN A 99 18.01 7.38 19.24
C ASN A 99 17.06 8.58 19.01
N ARG A 100 15.80 8.31 18.68
CA ARG A 100 14.79 9.36 18.48
C ARG A 100 14.46 10.07 19.79
N SER A 101 14.44 9.34 20.89
CA SER A 101 14.18 9.89 22.23
C SER A 101 15.35 10.73 22.73
N ALA A 102 16.59 10.27 22.54
CA ALA A 102 17.80 11.04 22.87
C ALA A 102 17.89 12.33 22.06
N ARG A 103 17.65 12.27 20.73
CA ARG A 103 17.63 13.46 19.86
C ARG A 103 16.58 14.49 20.27
N ARG A 104 15.42 14.07 20.78
CA ARG A 104 14.38 14.98 21.30
C ARG A 104 14.85 15.78 22.53
N VAL A 105 15.76 15.21 23.32
CA VAL A 105 16.32 15.83 24.53
C VAL A 105 17.67 16.51 24.23
N GLY A 106 18.08 16.58 22.94
CA GLY A 106 19.35 17.17 22.53
C GLY A 106 20.57 16.31 22.88
N LEU A 107 20.38 15.02 23.15
CA LEU A 107 21.43 14.07 23.46
C LEU A 107 21.76 13.24 22.22
N GLU A 108 23.06 13.03 21.97
CA GLU A 108 23.55 12.05 21.00
C GLU A 108 23.79 10.72 21.71
N VAL A 109 23.26 9.63 21.15
CA VAL A 109 23.51 8.28 21.67
C VAL A 109 24.88 7.83 21.18
N PRO A 110 25.80 7.44 22.08
CA PRO A 110 27.11 6.93 21.68
C PRO A 110 27.01 5.71 20.76
N GLU A 111 27.87 5.64 19.74
CA GLU A 111 27.90 4.62 18.67
C GLU A 111 28.27 3.19 19.13
N MET A 112 28.15 2.87 20.42
CA MET A 112 28.47 1.55 21.02
C MET A 112 27.70 0.37 20.40
N TYR A 113 26.62 0.65 19.65
CA TYR A 113 25.82 -0.35 18.93
C TYR A 113 26.23 -0.54 17.46
N ALA A 114 26.96 0.42 16.86
CA ALA A 114 27.45 0.28 15.49
C ALA A 114 28.55 -0.79 15.37
N GLU A 115 29.41 -0.88 16.38
CA GLU A 115 30.46 -1.90 16.45
C GLU A 115 29.88 -3.32 16.57
N LYS A 116 28.82 -3.50 17.36
CA LYS A 116 28.12 -4.79 17.49
C LYS A 116 27.45 -5.22 16.19
N GLN A 117 26.87 -4.28 15.44
CA GLN A 117 26.26 -4.57 14.13
C GLN A 117 27.32 -4.97 13.10
N ALA A 118 28.45 -4.26 13.05
CA ALA A 118 29.56 -4.62 12.18
C ALA A 118 30.14 -6.02 12.52
N GLU A 119 30.21 -6.38 13.81
CA GLU A 119 30.59 -7.73 14.23
C GLU A 119 29.57 -8.81 13.83
N GLU A 120 28.27 -8.53 13.96
CA GLU A 120 27.21 -9.45 13.56
C GLU A 120 27.17 -9.67 12.04
N GLU A 121 27.39 -8.62 11.24
CA GLU A 121 27.51 -8.74 9.78
C GLU A 121 28.76 -9.54 9.36
N ARG A 122 29.88 -9.35 10.06
CA ARG A 122 31.09 -10.16 9.87
C ARG A 122 30.84 -11.63 10.22
N LYS A 123 30.11 -11.92 11.30
CA LYS A 123 29.74 -13.29 11.69
C LYS A 123 28.80 -13.94 10.66
N LYS A 124 27.81 -13.21 10.15
CA LYS A 124 26.87 -13.70 9.12
C LYS A 124 27.57 -14.01 7.80
N THR A 125 28.46 -13.13 7.35
CA THR A 125 29.25 -13.34 6.12
C THR A 125 30.23 -14.49 6.26
N ALA A 126 30.87 -14.67 7.43
CA ALA A 126 31.72 -15.82 7.72
C ALA A 126 30.92 -17.14 7.75
N ALA A 127 29.74 -17.15 8.37
CA ALA A 127 28.86 -18.33 8.41
C ALA A 127 28.35 -18.71 7.01
N ALA A 128 28.00 -17.72 6.18
CA ALA A 128 27.59 -17.96 4.79
C ALA A 128 28.72 -18.55 3.94
N LYS A 129 29.95 -18.04 4.09
CA LYS A 129 31.14 -18.61 3.43
C LYS A 129 31.40 -20.04 3.88
N TYR A 130 31.32 -20.32 5.17
CA TYR A 130 31.51 -21.66 5.71
C TYR A 130 30.45 -22.65 5.18
N LEU A 131 29.18 -22.23 5.11
CA LEU A 131 28.10 -23.04 4.53
C LEU A 131 28.31 -23.30 3.04
N ALA A 132 28.72 -22.30 2.27
CA ALA A 132 29.03 -22.45 0.85
C ALA A 132 30.23 -23.39 0.61
N ASP A 133 31.30 -23.25 1.40
CA ASP A 133 32.47 -24.11 1.33
C ASP A 133 32.15 -25.56 1.71
N LYS A 134 31.27 -25.76 2.70
CA LYS A 134 30.78 -27.09 3.09
C LYS A 134 29.98 -27.74 1.96
N GLN A 135 29.05 -27.00 1.35
CA GLN A 135 28.26 -27.49 0.22
C GLN A 135 29.13 -27.80 -1.01
N ALA A 136 30.14 -26.98 -1.30
CA ALA A 136 31.08 -27.22 -2.39
C ALA A 136 31.94 -28.48 -2.16
N LYS A 137 32.37 -28.73 -0.91
CA LYS A 137 33.11 -29.94 -0.55
C LYS A 137 32.24 -31.20 -0.60
N GLU A 138 30.99 -31.11 -0.18
CA GLU A 138 30.03 -32.22 -0.29
C GLU A 138 29.71 -32.55 -1.76
N ALA A 139 29.65 -31.55 -2.64
CA ALA A 139 29.44 -31.73 -4.07
C ALA A 139 30.67 -32.25 -4.83
N ALA A 140 31.88 -31.96 -4.35
CA ALA A 140 33.13 -32.45 -4.94
C ALA A 140 33.57 -33.84 -4.40
N GLY A 141 32.92 -34.32 -3.34
CA GLY A 141 33.17 -35.62 -2.72
C GLY A 141 32.21 -36.75 -3.16
N GLN A 142 31.35 -36.48 -4.15
CA GLN A 142 30.53 -37.46 -4.87
C GLN A 142 31.08 -37.66 -6.29
#